data_AF-A0A7S4K053-F1
#
_entry.id   AF-A0A7S4K053-F1
#
_cell.length_a   1.000
_cell.length_b   1.000
_cell.length_c   1.000
_cell.angle_alpha   90.00
_cell.angle_beta   90.00
_cell.angle_gamma   90.00
#
_symmetry.space_group_name_H-M   'P 1'
#
loop_
_entity.id
_entity.type
_entity.pdbx_description
1 polymer ?
#
loop_
_entity_poly.entity_id
_entity_poly.type
_entity_poly.pdbx_seq_one_letter_code
_entity_poly.pdbx_strand_id
1 'polypeptide(L)'
;KMSAAPCEKKWPGRRRPRPRSNLASDGDIRSGQNGFWGGTMTVLADALSTLYKSEVDTILEQRQREGPPGPDDIDYDNGDGSSGRQIPMTEDERASAHGDRFGRPPPNVARSDERLLALQREVALLPKSERTALSKAIVKNPLLFVNCPHTKMFLEQGGEDFDAASTARRLAKYWESRRALFGDRMCYAPGTMAKPVLGDYQQYYARIQIIMEDPNADEMTRYDARRIIESINEHKVRAVDENLRRMDECIIADHEERDNEVAAEQMMKLSAIAMAMKSDNDLKLQFLRVEKMVEEKAAHRMVTYFEIGLRLFGPDFEHRRSMALDDVEDCSELLRLGLAYVAPYEDNFGRSVLIWRQIVVDDEEEEVNDNYISMARLSQLGITKNHFAKVMWNALHAAMERSSCRKNGFVILFDRTKALSSSNRAKFHSFAQLIVSLVNCVPLSFRAVHYVFGPNHSWRDIILSWELRVLGGIFGILMKQKTVVHVESFEDLVLNLGVAYGISSNNIPATLGGSLDSEYCGQWLTSRRGINT
;
A
#
# COMPACT_ATOMS: atom_id res chain seq x y z
N LYS A 1 -48.77 -22.04 58.02
CA LYS A 1 -48.63 -21.33 59.31
C LYS A 1 -47.16 -20.89 59.45
N MET A 2 -46.93 -19.57 59.41
CA MET A 2 -45.85 -18.77 60.03
C MET A 2 -44.39 -19.24 59.82
N SER A 3 -43.64 -18.62 58.91
CA SER A 3 -42.87 -17.35 59.03
C SER A 3 -41.57 -17.51 59.83
N ALA A 4 -40.45 -17.62 59.09
CA ALA A 4 -39.10 -17.56 59.62
C ALA A 4 -38.59 -16.09 59.62
N ALA A 5 -37.92 -15.74 60.71
CA ALA A 5 -37.44 -14.41 61.08
C ALA A 5 -36.18 -13.96 60.29
N PRO A 6 -35.91 -12.64 60.21
CA PRO A 6 -34.69 -12.11 59.62
C PRO A 6 -33.55 -11.95 60.66
N CYS A 7 -32.33 -12.21 60.20
CA CYS A 7 -31.09 -12.11 60.95
C CYS A 7 -30.56 -10.67 60.97
N GLU A 8 -30.48 -10.06 62.15
CA GLU A 8 -29.74 -8.81 62.39
C GLU A 8 -28.22 -9.06 62.40
N LYS A 9 -27.46 -8.24 61.66
CA LYS A 9 -26.01 -8.09 61.87
C LYS A 9 -25.66 -6.62 62.08
N LYS A 10 -24.98 -6.40 63.20
CA LYS A 10 -24.57 -5.13 63.81
C LYS A 10 -23.51 -4.40 62.98
N TRP A 11 -23.66 -3.07 62.89
CA TRP A 11 -22.64 -2.11 62.47
C TRP A 11 -21.70 -1.74 63.64
N PRO A 12 -20.41 -1.46 63.40
CA PRO A 12 -19.60 -0.70 64.34
C PRO A 12 -19.27 0.72 63.83
N GLY A 13 -19.64 1.71 64.65
CA GLY A 13 -18.69 2.71 65.15
C GLY A 13 -18.26 3.86 64.24
N ARG A 14 -19.00 4.97 64.30
CA ARG A 14 -18.51 6.33 63.95
C ARG A 14 -17.39 6.75 64.90
N ARG A 15 -16.30 7.35 64.37
CA ARG A 15 -15.39 8.24 65.13
C ARG A 15 -15.39 9.64 64.50
N ARG A 16 -15.41 10.63 65.40
CA ARG A 16 -15.58 12.08 65.23
C ARG A 16 -14.29 12.80 64.80
N PRO A 17 -14.37 14.08 64.35
CA PRO A 17 -13.31 14.76 63.61
C PRO A 17 -12.24 15.38 64.51
N ARG A 18 -11.04 15.59 63.94
CA ARG A 18 -9.92 16.32 64.58
C ARG A 18 -9.82 17.76 64.05
N PRO A 19 -9.28 18.69 64.86
CA PRO A 19 -9.43 20.13 64.67
C PRO A 19 -8.39 20.74 63.72
N ARG A 20 -8.76 21.89 63.15
CA ARG A 20 -7.90 22.81 62.40
C ARG A 20 -7.03 23.65 63.34
N SER A 21 -5.80 23.89 62.94
CA SER A 21 -5.00 25.04 63.36
C SER A 21 -4.35 25.68 62.14
N ASN A 22 -4.57 26.98 61.97
CA ASN A 22 -3.94 27.86 60.98
C ASN A 22 -2.58 28.35 61.51
N LEU A 23 -1.59 28.54 60.64
CA LEU A 23 -0.89 29.83 60.35
C LEU A 23 0.46 29.64 59.63
N ALA A 24 0.63 30.43 58.55
CA ALA A 24 1.85 30.91 57.89
C ALA A 24 2.81 29.86 57.29
N SER A 25 3.44 30.03 56.12
CA SER A 25 3.82 31.22 55.36
C SER A 25 4.07 30.86 53.89
N ASP A 26 4.03 31.86 53.02
CA ASP A 26 4.45 31.85 51.62
C ASP A 26 5.80 31.16 51.35
N GLY A 27 5.86 30.44 50.24
CA GLY A 27 7.07 29.84 49.68
C GLY A 27 6.75 29.15 48.36
N ASP A 28 7.08 29.83 47.26
CA ASP A 28 7.01 29.39 45.87
C ASP A 28 7.42 27.93 45.65
N ILE A 29 6.51 27.11 45.12
CA ILE A 29 6.84 25.85 44.43
C ILE A 29 6.04 25.80 43.12
N ARG A 30 6.54 26.54 42.13
CA ARG A 30 6.31 26.28 40.70
C ARG A 30 7.64 25.94 40.06
N SER A 31 7.97 24.65 39.96
CA SER A 31 8.78 24.06 38.87
C SER A 31 9.16 22.62 39.25
N GLY A 32 8.61 21.63 38.56
CA GLY A 32 8.97 20.24 38.85
C GLY A 32 8.40 19.16 37.93
N GLN A 33 7.78 19.51 36.79
CA GLN A 33 7.20 18.48 35.90
C GLN A 33 7.50 18.64 34.40
N ASN A 34 8.47 19.48 34.00
CA ASN A 34 8.87 19.63 32.59
C ASN A 34 10.25 19.04 32.23
N GLY A 35 10.90 18.29 33.12
CA GLY A 35 12.30 17.86 32.93
C GLY A 35 12.53 16.59 32.09
N PHE A 36 11.53 15.71 31.94
CA PHE A 36 11.78 14.36 31.40
C PHE A 36 11.59 14.24 29.87
N TRP A 37 10.75 15.08 29.26
CA TRP A 37 10.44 14.98 27.82
C TRP A 37 11.35 15.82 26.92
N GLY A 38 12.07 16.80 27.48
CA GLY A 38 12.98 17.66 26.72
C GLY A 38 14.27 16.96 26.28
N GLY A 39 14.83 16.07 27.11
CA GLY A 39 16.09 15.40 26.81
C GLY A 39 15.98 14.39 25.66
N THR A 40 14.99 13.51 25.70
CA THR A 40 14.85 12.41 24.73
C THR A 40 14.46 12.90 23.33
N MET A 41 13.63 13.95 23.24
CA MET A 41 13.26 14.54 21.94
C MET A 41 14.39 15.34 21.30
N THR A 42 15.29 15.93 22.09
CA THR A 42 16.46 16.65 21.58
C THR A 42 17.51 15.69 21.02
N VAL A 43 17.74 14.54 21.68
CA VAL A 43 18.64 13.49 21.18
C VAL A 43 18.15 12.87 19.86
N LEU A 44 16.84 12.64 19.74
CA LEU A 44 16.24 12.13 18.49
C LEU A 44 16.22 13.17 17.37
N ALA A 45 15.99 14.45 17.69
CA ALA A 45 16.06 15.53 16.71
C ALA A 45 17.49 15.76 16.21
N ASP A 46 18.49 15.66 17.09
CA ASP A 46 19.90 15.77 16.70
C ASP A 46 20.37 14.56 15.88
N ALA A 47 19.92 13.34 16.21
CA ALA A 47 20.23 12.15 15.43
C ALA A 47 19.64 12.22 14.01
N LEU A 48 18.38 12.66 13.88
CA LEU A 48 17.71 12.84 12.58
C LEU A 48 18.31 14.02 11.78
N SER A 49 18.69 15.11 12.46
CA SER A 49 19.39 16.25 11.84
C SER A 49 20.78 15.85 11.33
N THR A 50 21.48 14.96 12.04
CA THR A 50 22.80 14.44 11.65
C THR A 50 22.69 13.50 10.44
N LEU A 51 21.71 12.60 10.42
CA LEU A 51 21.43 11.74 9.26
C LEU A 51 21.04 12.55 8.02
N TYR A 52 20.17 13.55 8.19
CA TYR A 52 19.73 14.41 7.09
C TYR A 52 20.86 15.29 6.53
N LYS A 53 21.74 15.82 7.40
CA LYS A 53 22.94 16.54 6.96
C LYS A 53 23.90 15.64 6.19
N SER A 54 24.15 14.42 6.67
CA SER A 54 24.99 13.44 5.98
C SER A 54 24.48 13.12 4.56
N GLU A 55 23.17 12.97 4.38
CA GLU A 55 22.57 12.66 3.08
C GLU A 55 22.60 13.88 2.14
N VAL A 56 22.35 15.09 2.66
CA VAL A 56 22.43 16.34 1.90
C VAL A 56 23.87 16.66 1.51
N ASP A 57 24.84 16.47 2.39
CA ASP A 57 26.25 16.70 2.11
C ASP A 57 26.75 15.71 1.05
N THR A 58 26.29 14.44 1.08
CA THR A 58 26.59 13.44 0.03
C THR A 58 26.04 13.88 -1.34
N ILE A 59 24.82 14.42 -1.39
CA ILE A 59 24.21 14.93 -2.63
C ILE A 59 24.92 16.19 -3.15
N LEU A 60 25.35 17.08 -2.24
CA LEU A 60 26.08 18.30 -2.60
C LEU A 60 27.50 17.99 -3.08
N GLU A 61 28.21 17.05 -2.45
CA GLU A 61 29.51 16.56 -2.92
C GLU A 61 29.38 15.88 -4.29
N GLN A 62 28.30 15.13 -4.52
CA GLN A 62 28.02 14.50 -5.81
C GLN A 62 27.77 15.56 -6.90
N ARG A 63 27.00 16.62 -6.60
CA ARG A 63 26.79 17.75 -7.52
C ARG A 63 28.04 18.60 -7.75
N GLN A 64 28.90 18.77 -6.75
CA GLN A 64 30.18 19.46 -6.93
C GLN A 64 31.15 18.66 -7.81
N ARG A 65 31.08 17.33 -7.78
CA ARG A 65 31.84 16.45 -8.70
C ARG A 65 31.31 16.46 -10.13
N GLU A 66 30.02 16.69 -10.32
CA GLU A 66 29.36 16.67 -11.64
C GLU A 66 29.53 17.97 -12.42
N GLY A 67 29.98 19.06 -11.78
CA GLY A 67 30.18 20.36 -12.41
C GLY A 67 28.87 21.03 -12.88
N PRO A 68 28.85 22.36 -13.04
CA PRO A 68 27.66 23.03 -13.58
C PRO A 68 27.44 22.61 -15.04
N PRO A 69 26.19 22.40 -15.48
CA PRO A 69 25.89 22.19 -16.89
C PRO A 69 26.35 23.41 -17.70
N GLY A 70 27.09 23.16 -18.77
CA GLY A 70 27.60 24.19 -19.67
C GLY A 70 26.45 25.00 -20.29
N PRO A 71 26.66 26.31 -20.53
CA PRO A 71 25.62 27.19 -21.02
C PRO A 71 25.63 27.19 -22.55
N ASP A 72 25.03 26.18 -23.20
CA ASP A 72 24.74 26.25 -24.63
C ASP A 72 23.45 25.46 -24.95
N ASP A 73 22.64 26.06 -25.83
CA ASP A 73 21.42 25.56 -26.50
C ASP A 73 20.07 25.61 -25.74
N ILE A 74 19.52 26.82 -25.62
CA ILE A 74 18.07 27.04 -25.60
C ILE A 74 17.72 27.99 -26.76
N ASP A 75 17.43 27.42 -27.92
CA ASP A 75 16.74 28.11 -29.02
C ASP A 75 15.25 28.22 -28.67
N TYR A 76 14.79 29.44 -28.43
CA TYR A 76 13.37 29.77 -28.41
C TYR A 76 12.89 30.02 -29.85
N ASP A 77 12.25 29.02 -30.45
CA ASP A 77 11.52 29.21 -31.70
C ASP A 77 10.12 29.75 -31.41
N ASN A 78 9.87 30.98 -31.87
CA ASN A 78 8.59 31.68 -31.79
C ASN A 78 7.76 31.34 -33.02
N GLY A 79 6.87 30.35 -32.90
CA GLY A 79 5.94 29.92 -33.94
C GLY A 79 4.54 30.52 -33.80
N ASP A 80 4.19 31.30 -34.81
CA ASP A 80 2.97 32.05 -35.12
C ASP A 80 1.62 31.31 -34.93
N GLY A 81 0.60 32.09 -34.60
CA GLY A 81 -0.77 31.63 -34.34
C GLY A 81 -1.61 31.39 -35.60
N SER A 82 -2.60 30.53 -35.46
CA SER A 82 -3.76 30.52 -36.34
C SER A 82 -5.03 30.15 -35.56
N SER A 83 -5.98 31.09 -35.57
CA SER A 83 -7.31 30.97 -34.98
C SER A 83 -8.21 30.08 -35.86
N GLY A 84 -8.55 28.89 -35.37
CA GLY A 84 -9.53 28.00 -35.99
C GLY A 84 -10.96 28.26 -35.50
N ARG A 85 -11.83 28.75 -36.39
CA ARG A 85 -13.29 28.86 -36.18
C ARG A 85 -13.91 27.47 -36.06
N GLN A 86 -14.76 27.27 -35.05
CA GLN A 86 -15.66 26.11 -34.95
C GLN A 86 -16.84 26.28 -35.92
N ILE A 87 -17.06 25.27 -36.76
CA ILE A 87 -18.29 25.11 -37.56
C ILE A 87 -19.18 24.11 -36.81
N PRO A 88 -20.47 24.41 -36.58
CA PRO A 88 -21.38 23.46 -35.94
C PRO A 88 -21.79 22.36 -36.93
N MET A 89 -21.64 21.10 -36.52
CA MET A 89 -22.18 19.93 -37.23
C MET A 89 -23.72 19.98 -37.25
N THR A 90 -24.28 19.51 -38.36
CA THR A 90 -25.74 19.46 -38.57
C THR A 90 -26.33 18.12 -38.11
N GLU A 91 -27.62 18.08 -37.78
CA GLU A 91 -28.32 16.90 -37.27
C GLU A 91 -28.32 15.70 -38.24
N ASP A 92 -28.14 15.93 -39.54
CA ASP A 92 -28.08 14.86 -40.54
C ASP A 92 -26.76 14.06 -40.49
N GLU A 93 -25.68 14.63 -39.96
CA GLU A 93 -24.40 13.93 -39.76
C GLU A 93 -24.45 12.97 -38.56
N ARG A 94 -25.41 13.14 -37.63
CA ARG A 94 -25.63 12.22 -36.51
C ARG A 94 -26.39 10.95 -36.91
N ALA A 95 -27.16 10.97 -37.99
CA ALA A 95 -28.03 9.85 -38.37
C ALA A 95 -27.30 8.72 -39.14
N SER A 96 -26.12 8.98 -39.70
CA SER A 96 -25.39 7.99 -40.55
C SER A 96 -24.41 7.08 -39.79
N ALA A 97 -24.30 7.18 -38.46
CA ALA A 97 -23.25 6.48 -37.69
C ALA A 97 -23.63 5.09 -37.13
N HIS A 98 -24.81 4.54 -37.47
CA HIS A 98 -25.34 3.34 -36.78
C HIS A 98 -25.65 2.11 -37.65
N GLY A 99 -25.02 1.96 -38.81
CA GLY A 99 -25.26 0.79 -39.67
C GLY A 99 -24.01 0.12 -40.23
N ASP A 100 -23.18 -0.52 -39.39
CA ASP A 100 -22.45 -1.75 -39.75
C ASP A 100 -21.57 -2.24 -38.58
N ARG A 101 -21.95 -3.34 -37.94
CA ARG A 101 -21.14 -3.98 -36.88
C ARG A 101 -21.10 -5.50 -37.04
N PHE A 102 -20.55 -5.99 -38.15
CA PHE A 102 -19.89 -7.30 -38.17
C PHE A 102 -18.74 -7.32 -39.18
N GLY A 103 -17.49 -7.49 -38.71
CA GLY A 103 -16.47 -8.18 -39.49
C GLY A 103 -15.26 -7.43 -40.05
N ARG A 104 -14.87 -6.24 -39.56
CA ARG A 104 -13.52 -5.71 -39.84
C ARG A 104 -12.68 -5.60 -38.57
N PRO A 105 -11.45 -6.13 -38.54
CA PRO A 105 -10.52 -5.86 -37.44
C PRO A 105 -10.31 -4.35 -37.33
N PRO A 106 -10.12 -3.80 -36.11
CA PRO A 106 -9.96 -2.36 -35.93
C PRO A 106 -8.80 -1.85 -36.80
N PRO A 107 -8.94 -0.68 -37.46
CA PRO A 107 -7.97 -0.13 -38.41
C PRO A 107 -6.58 0.15 -37.81
N ASN A 108 -6.37 -0.11 -36.51
CA ASN A 108 -5.15 0.17 -35.78
C ASN A 108 -4.15 -1.01 -35.77
N VAL A 109 -4.59 -2.26 -35.98
CA VAL A 109 -3.68 -3.43 -35.92
C VAL A 109 -2.84 -3.55 -37.19
N ALA A 110 -3.41 -3.30 -38.37
CA ALA A 110 -2.65 -3.30 -39.63
C ALA A 110 -1.54 -2.23 -39.65
N ARG A 111 -1.73 -1.11 -38.95
CA ARG A 111 -0.74 -0.04 -38.84
C ARG A 111 0.45 -0.40 -37.95
N SER A 112 0.31 -1.29 -36.96
CA SER A 112 1.43 -1.60 -36.07
C SER A 112 2.53 -2.41 -36.75
N ASP A 113 2.16 -3.34 -37.62
CA ASP A 113 3.12 -4.21 -38.32
C ASP A 113 3.89 -3.44 -39.39
N GLU A 114 3.22 -2.53 -40.12
CA GLU A 114 3.86 -1.62 -41.07
C GLU A 114 4.84 -0.66 -40.38
N ARG A 115 4.46 -0.09 -39.23
CA ARG A 115 5.33 0.78 -38.43
C ARG A 115 6.55 0.03 -37.89
N LEU A 116 6.37 -1.22 -37.48
CA LEU A 116 7.47 -2.07 -37.01
C LEU A 116 8.45 -2.39 -38.14
N LEU A 117 7.94 -2.75 -39.33
CA LEU A 117 8.77 -2.99 -40.51
C LEU A 117 9.54 -1.73 -40.94
N ALA A 118 8.89 -0.56 -40.91
CA ALA A 118 9.55 0.71 -41.20
C ALA A 118 10.67 1.02 -40.19
N LEU A 119 10.42 0.83 -38.89
CA LEU A 119 11.46 0.98 -37.85
C LEU A 119 12.65 0.03 -38.08
N GLN A 120 12.40 -1.23 -38.45
CA GLN A 120 13.46 -2.19 -38.72
C GLN A 120 14.36 -1.77 -39.90
N ARG A 121 13.76 -1.21 -40.96
CA ARG A 121 14.51 -0.65 -42.10
C ARG A 121 15.38 0.53 -41.65
N GLU A 122 14.82 1.47 -40.90
CA GLU A 122 15.57 2.64 -40.43
C GLU A 122 16.70 2.27 -39.46
N VAL A 123 16.48 1.29 -38.58
CA VAL A 123 17.55 0.76 -37.71
C VAL A 123 18.69 0.12 -38.53
N ALA A 124 18.38 -0.50 -39.67
CA ALA A 124 19.39 -1.04 -40.58
C ALA A 124 20.19 0.06 -41.31
N LEU A 125 19.57 1.23 -41.52
CA LEU A 125 20.19 2.40 -42.16
C LEU A 125 21.05 3.25 -41.21
N LEU A 126 20.91 3.09 -39.89
CA LEU A 126 21.73 3.83 -38.91
C LEU A 126 23.25 3.60 -39.12
N PRO A 127 24.08 4.64 -38.94
CA PRO A 127 25.53 4.49 -38.94
C PRO A 127 26.02 3.39 -37.99
N LYS A 128 27.07 2.66 -38.38
CA LYS A 128 27.62 1.56 -37.56
C LYS A 128 27.99 2.00 -36.15
N SER A 129 28.54 3.20 -36.00
CA SER A 129 28.89 3.81 -34.71
C SER A 129 27.69 3.93 -33.78
N GLU A 130 26.56 4.45 -34.28
CA GLU A 130 25.35 4.69 -33.50
C GLU A 130 24.59 3.40 -33.17
N ARG A 131 24.59 2.41 -34.08
CA ARG A 131 23.86 1.15 -33.87
C ARG A 131 24.65 0.09 -33.12
N THR A 132 25.86 0.37 -32.62
CA THR A 132 26.73 -0.67 -32.03
C THR A 132 26.11 -1.32 -30.80
N ALA A 133 25.66 -0.53 -29.82
CA ALA A 133 24.98 -1.06 -28.62
C ALA A 133 23.65 -1.74 -28.99
N LEU A 134 22.90 -1.15 -29.91
CA LEU A 134 21.63 -1.69 -30.39
C LEU A 134 21.81 -3.07 -31.07
N SER A 135 22.79 -3.20 -31.95
CA SER A 135 23.11 -4.46 -32.63
C SER A 135 23.50 -5.55 -31.64
N LYS A 136 24.30 -5.21 -30.62
CA LYS A 136 24.63 -6.16 -29.54
C LYS A 136 23.39 -6.58 -28.75
N ALA A 137 22.48 -5.65 -28.46
CA ALA A 137 21.22 -5.95 -27.79
C ALA A 137 20.34 -6.91 -28.60
N ILE A 138 20.21 -6.66 -29.91
CA ILE A 138 19.48 -7.54 -30.85
C ILE A 138 20.09 -8.94 -30.89
N VAL A 139 21.42 -9.04 -30.98
CA VAL A 139 22.11 -10.35 -31.01
C VAL A 139 21.89 -11.11 -29.70
N LYS A 140 21.95 -10.43 -28.55
CA LYS A 140 21.75 -11.07 -27.24
C LYS A 140 20.30 -11.42 -26.94
N ASN A 141 19.36 -10.62 -27.43
CA ASN A 141 17.94 -10.85 -27.23
C ASN A 141 17.15 -10.41 -28.48
N PRO A 142 17.05 -11.30 -29.49
CA PRO A 142 16.34 -11.00 -30.75
C PRO A 142 14.87 -10.61 -30.53
N LEU A 143 14.28 -11.06 -29.42
CA LEU A 143 12.89 -10.78 -29.07
C LEU A 143 12.67 -9.33 -28.67
N LEU A 144 13.71 -8.55 -28.35
CA LEU A 144 13.59 -7.11 -28.11
C LEU A 144 13.11 -6.32 -29.33
N PHE A 145 13.10 -6.93 -30.51
CA PHE A 145 12.74 -6.27 -31.78
C PHE A 145 11.56 -6.90 -32.50
N VAL A 146 11.14 -8.10 -32.10
CA VAL A 146 10.00 -8.79 -32.70
C VAL A 146 8.80 -8.65 -31.77
N ASN A 147 7.94 -7.67 -32.07
CA ASN A 147 6.65 -7.46 -31.40
C ASN A 147 6.74 -7.32 -29.87
N CYS A 148 7.83 -6.74 -29.36
CA CYS A 148 8.04 -6.61 -27.92
C CYS A 148 7.42 -5.31 -27.37
N PRO A 149 6.87 -5.31 -26.14
CA PRO A 149 6.29 -4.11 -25.54
C PRO A 149 7.26 -2.93 -25.47
N HIS A 150 8.55 -3.20 -25.30
CA HIS A 150 9.58 -2.16 -25.25
C HIS A 150 9.71 -1.43 -26.60
N THR A 151 9.72 -2.13 -27.73
CA THR A 151 9.75 -1.50 -29.07
C THR A 151 8.48 -0.69 -29.31
N LYS A 152 7.32 -1.22 -28.90
CA LYS A 152 6.03 -0.54 -29.05
C LYS A 152 6.00 0.80 -28.32
N MET A 153 6.58 0.87 -27.12
CA MET A 153 6.69 2.12 -26.38
C MET A 153 7.40 3.23 -27.18
N PHE A 154 8.45 2.90 -27.95
CA PHE A 154 9.11 3.88 -28.82
C PHE A 154 8.29 4.23 -30.07
N LEU A 155 7.53 3.27 -30.61
CA LEU A 155 6.62 3.51 -31.74
C LEU A 155 5.46 4.43 -31.34
N GLU A 156 4.94 4.28 -30.11
CA GLU A 156 3.82 5.04 -29.57
C GLU A 156 4.22 6.48 -29.19
N GLN A 157 5.47 6.68 -28.76
CA GLN A 157 5.98 8.01 -28.41
C GLN A 157 6.09 8.97 -29.62
N GLY A 158 5.99 8.45 -30.85
CA GLY A 158 5.99 9.26 -32.07
C GLY A 158 4.68 10.01 -32.36
N GLY A 159 3.59 9.75 -31.63
CA GLY A 159 2.30 10.38 -31.90
C GLY A 159 1.62 9.89 -33.19
N GLU A 160 0.76 10.73 -33.78
CA GLU A 160 0.05 10.42 -35.03
C GLU A 160 0.99 10.34 -36.23
N ASP A 161 2.03 11.20 -36.25
CA ASP A 161 3.05 11.31 -37.29
C ASP A 161 4.25 10.41 -37.00
N PHE A 162 4.05 9.10 -37.13
CA PHE A 162 5.10 8.12 -36.92
C PHE A 162 6.31 8.36 -37.85
N ASP A 163 7.39 8.91 -37.28
CA ASP A 163 8.72 9.01 -37.91
C ASP A 163 9.60 7.83 -37.48
N ALA A 164 9.77 6.87 -38.40
CA ALA A 164 10.60 5.69 -38.19
C ALA A 164 12.08 6.04 -37.97
N ALA A 165 12.60 7.09 -38.64
CA ALA A 165 14.01 7.45 -38.58
C ALA A 165 14.36 8.07 -37.22
N SER A 166 13.53 9.01 -36.74
CA SER A 166 13.67 9.56 -35.39
C SER A 166 13.51 8.48 -34.31
N THR A 167 12.56 7.56 -34.50
CA THR A 167 12.35 6.44 -33.57
C THR A 167 13.55 5.49 -33.53
N ALA A 168 14.15 5.16 -34.68
CA ALA A 168 15.37 4.36 -34.76
C ALA A 168 16.54 5.02 -34.00
N ARG A 169 16.74 6.33 -34.20
CA ARG A 169 17.77 7.11 -33.47
C ARG A 169 17.54 7.12 -31.96
N ARG A 170 16.30 7.32 -31.50
CA ARG A 170 15.95 7.25 -30.06
C ARG A 170 16.25 5.89 -29.46
N LEU A 171 15.87 4.83 -30.18
CA LEU A 171 16.11 3.45 -29.74
C LEU A 171 17.61 3.15 -29.65
N ALA A 172 18.40 3.56 -30.65
CA ALA A 172 19.86 3.42 -30.62
C ALA A 172 20.48 4.20 -29.44
N LYS A 173 20.09 5.46 -29.25
CA LYS A 173 20.54 6.31 -28.13
C LYS A 173 20.19 5.71 -26.78
N TYR A 174 19.00 5.12 -26.62
CA TYR A 174 18.60 4.43 -25.39
C TYR A 174 19.56 3.29 -25.02
N TRP A 175 19.91 2.43 -25.97
CA TRP A 175 20.83 1.31 -25.72
C TRP A 175 22.26 1.77 -25.48
N GLU A 176 22.67 2.86 -26.14
CA GLU A 176 23.95 3.50 -25.89
C GLU A 176 24.03 4.09 -24.47
N SER A 177 23.00 4.83 -24.04
CA SER A 177 22.90 5.34 -22.66
C SER A 177 22.88 4.21 -21.64
N ARG A 178 22.16 3.12 -21.93
CA ARG A 178 22.12 1.94 -21.06
C ARG A 178 23.49 1.26 -20.97
N ARG A 179 24.23 1.17 -22.09
CA ARG A 179 25.62 0.67 -22.11
C ARG A 179 26.54 1.56 -21.29
N ALA A 180 26.43 2.88 -21.40
CA ALA A 180 27.22 3.83 -20.63
C ALA A 180 26.95 3.71 -19.13
N LEU A 181 25.68 3.54 -18.72
CA LEU A 181 25.28 3.46 -17.31
C LEU A 181 25.62 2.11 -16.65
N PHE A 182 25.38 1.00 -17.34
CA PHE A 182 25.45 -0.34 -16.74
C PHE A 182 26.66 -1.16 -17.22
N GLY A 183 27.45 -0.64 -18.15
CA GLY A 183 28.55 -1.35 -18.78
C GLY A 183 28.10 -2.48 -19.73
N ASP A 184 29.04 -2.99 -20.52
CA ASP A 184 28.77 -3.95 -21.61
C ASP A 184 28.22 -5.32 -21.14
N ARG A 185 28.38 -5.64 -19.86
CA ARG A 185 27.90 -6.91 -19.27
C ARG A 185 26.43 -6.83 -18.85
N MET A 186 26.03 -5.75 -18.16
CA MET A 186 24.70 -5.64 -17.53
C MET A 186 23.70 -4.89 -18.40
N CYS A 187 24.14 -4.07 -19.36
CA CYS A 187 23.22 -3.25 -20.14
C CYS A 187 22.20 -4.06 -20.95
N TYR A 188 22.52 -5.30 -21.35
CA TYR A 188 21.62 -6.18 -22.11
C TYR A 188 20.81 -7.15 -21.26
N ALA A 189 20.97 -7.12 -19.94
CA ALA A 189 20.11 -7.90 -19.04
C ALA A 189 18.70 -7.26 -19.03
N PRO A 190 17.62 -8.07 -18.92
CA PRO A 190 16.27 -7.55 -18.66
C PRO A 190 16.35 -6.56 -17.48
N GLY A 191 15.69 -5.40 -17.59
CA GLY A 191 15.77 -4.32 -16.58
C GLY A 191 15.29 -4.68 -15.17
N THR A 192 14.94 -5.93 -14.92
CA THR A 192 14.80 -6.48 -13.58
C THR A 192 16.19 -6.78 -13.05
N MET A 193 16.77 -5.87 -12.26
CA MET A 193 17.90 -6.16 -11.37
C MET A 193 17.56 -7.18 -10.26
N ALA A 194 16.40 -7.83 -10.34
CA ALA A 194 16.09 -9.03 -9.59
C ALA A 194 16.35 -10.25 -10.47
N LYS A 195 16.99 -11.29 -9.90
CA LYS A 195 16.98 -12.68 -10.40
C LYS A 195 15.64 -12.95 -11.11
N PRO A 196 15.59 -13.71 -12.23
CA PRO A 196 14.39 -13.87 -13.06
C PRO A 196 13.16 -14.02 -12.18
N VAL A 197 12.43 -12.91 -12.04
CA VAL A 197 11.24 -12.86 -11.21
C VAL A 197 10.21 -13.73 -11.92
N LEU A 198 9.30 -14.35 -11.17
CA LEU A 198 8.26 -15.26 -11.66
C LEU A 198 7.56 -14.85 -12.98
N GLY A 199 7.59 -13.57 -13.38
CA GLY A 199 7.08 -13.07 -14.66
C GLY A 199 7.80 -13.61 -15.92
N ASP A 200 9.13 -13.82 -15.89
CA ASP A 200 9.83 -14.40 -17.05
C ASP A 200 9.37 -15.84 -17.28
N TYR A 201 9.18 -16.57 -16.18
CA TYR A 201 8.65 -17.92 -16.24
C TYR A 201 7.27 -17.96 -16.88
N GLN A 202 6.35 -17.03 -16.59
CA GLN A 202 5.01 -17.04 -17.19
C GLN A 202 5.03 -17.03 -18.73
N GLN A 203 5.95 -16.27 -19.34
CA GLN A 203 6.11 -16.29 -20.80
C GLN A 203 6.65 -17.62 -21.29
N TYR A 204 7.58 -18.25 -20.56
CA TYR A 204 8.05 -19.60 -20.85
C TYR A 204 6.92 -20.64 -20.71
N TYR A 205 6.11 -20.59 -19.64
CA TYR A 205 4.97 -21.50 -19.47
C TYR A 205 3.96 -21.35 -20.59
N ALA A 206 3.58 -20.13 -20.96
CA ALA A 206 2.64 -19.91 -22.06
C ALA A 206 3.15 -20.51 -23.38
N ARG A 207 4.44 -20.37 -23.68
CA ARG A 207 5.06 -20.97 -24.88
C ARG A 207 5.12 -22.49 -24.82
N ILE A 208 5.52 -23.05 -23.68
CA ILE A 208 5.57 -24.50 -23.51
C ILE A 208 4.16 -25.10 -23.55
N GLN A 209 3.17 -24.39 -23.01
CA GLN A 209 1.78 -24.80 -23.03
C GLN A 209 1.21 -24.79 -24.45
N ILE A 210 1.54 -23.79 -25.27
CA ILE A 210 1.23 -23.81 -26.72
C ILE A 210 1.83 -25.05 -27.39
N ILE A 211 3.08 -25.40 -27.09
CA ILE A 211 3.73 -26.60 -27.64
C ILE A 211 3.02 -27.89 -27.17
N MET A 212 2.58 -27.93 -25.92
CA MET A 212 1.85 -29.08 -25.36
C MET A 212 0.44 -29.23 -25.96
N GLU A 213 -0.21 -28.12 -26.30
CA GLU A 213 -1.56 -28.08 -26.85
C GLU A 213 -1.59 -28.18 -28.38
N ASP A 214 -0.47 -27.99 -29.08
CA ASP A 214 -0.39 -28.12 -30.53
C ASP A 214 -0.62 -29.58 -30.97
N PRO A 215 -1.71 -29.87 -31.72
CA PRO A 215 -2.01 -31.22 -32.19
C PRO A 215 -0.93 -31.79 -33.13
N ASN A 216 -0.16 -30.94 -33.78
CA ASN A 216 0.89 -31.34 -34.73
C ASN A 216 2.27 -31.53 -34.08
N ALA A 217 2.44 -31.15 -32.81
CA ALA A 217 3.68 -31.40 -32.10
C ALA A 217 3.87 -32.92 -31.90
N ASP A 218 5.04 -33.42 -32.30
CA ASP A 218 5.39 -34.82 -32.09
C ASP A 218 5.55 -35.15 -30.59
N GLU A 219 5.48 -36.44 -30.27
CA GLU A 219 5.51 -36.91 -28.87
C GLU A 219 6.83 -36.57 -28.16
N MET A 220 7.96 -36.53 -28.87
CA MET A 220 9.26 -36.16 -28.30
C MET A 220 9.27 -34.68 -27.93
N THR A 221 8.76 -33.81 -28.81
CA THR A 221 8.62 -32.37 -28.53
C THR A 221 7.74 -32.11 -27.30
N ARG A 222 6.62 -32.84 -27.15
CA ARG A 222 5.76 -32.75 -25.94
C ARG A 222 6.44 -33.32 -24.69
N TYR A 223 7.28 -34.33 -24.82
CA TYR A 223 8.07 -34.88 -23.71
C TYR A 223 9.12 -33.87 -23.23
N ASP A 224 9.88 -33.27 -24.13
CA ASP A 224 10.87 -32.23 -23.79
C ASP A 224 10.20 -31.00 -23.16
N ALA A 225 9.05 -30.58 -23.68
CA ALA A 225 8.21 -29.54 -23.09
C ALA A 225 7.83 -29.84 -21.62
N ARG A 226 7.37 -31.07 -21.33
CA ARG A 226 7.06 -31.51 -19.96
C ARG A 226 8.30 -31.50 -19.06
N ARG A 227 9.42 -32.03 -19.54
CA ARG A 227 10.69 -32.06 -18.77
C ARG A 227 11.20 -30.66 -18.45
N ILE A 228 11.03 -29.71 -19.37
CA ILE A 228 11.37 -28.30 -19.13
C ILE A 228 10.46 -27.69 -18.06
N ILE A 229 9.14 -27.94 -18.10
CA ILE A 229 8.21 -27.49 -17.05
C ILE A 229 8.59 -28.06 -15.69
N GLU A 230 8.91 -29.36 -15.61
CA GLU A 230 9.34 -30.02 -14.38
C GLU A 230 10.62 -29.38 -13.83
N SER A 231 11.65 -29.20 -14.68
CA SER A 231 12.90 -28.56 -14.28
C SER A 231 12.69 -27.10 -13.81
N ILE A 232 11.80 -26.35 -14.48
CA ILE A 232 11.43 -25.00 -14.04
C ILE A 232 10.72 -25.05 -12.68
N ASN A 233 9.79 -25.97 -12.48
CA ASN A 233 9.07 -26.14 -11.21
C ASN A 233 10.06 -26.49 -10.08
N GLU A 234 10.97 -27.43 -10.30
CA GLU A 234 12.03 -27.79 -9.34
C GLU A 234 12.93 -26.61 -9.00
N HIS A 235 13.30 -25.80 -10.00
CA HIS A 235 14.10 -24.60 -9.77
C HIS A 235 13.32 -23.56 -8.95
N LYS A 236 12.01 -23.38 -9.20
CA LYS A 236 11.15 -22.50 -8.40
C LYS A 236 11.02 -22.97 -6.96
N VAL A 237 10.80 -24.25 -6.74
CA VAL A 237 10.72 -24.85 -5.40
C VAL A 237 12.03 -24.61 -4.65
N ARG A 238 13.17 -24.95 -5.26
CA ARG A 238 14.49 -24.69 -4.66
C ARG A 238 14.75 -23.22 -4.36
N ALA A 239 14.34 -22.31 -5.25
CA ALA A 239 14.50 -20.88 -5.04
C ALA A 239 13.63 -20.37 -3.88
N VAL A 240 12.41 -20.89 -3.73
CA VAL A 240 11.54 -20.59 -2.59
C VAL A 240 12.15 -21.11 -1.29
N ASP A 241 12.61 -22.37 -1.27
CA ASP A 241 13.22 -22.98 -0.09
C ASP A 241 14.48 -22.21 0.35
N GLU A 242 15.32 -21.79 -0.60
CA GLU A 242 16.50 -20.99 -0.30
C GLU A 242 16.14 -19.59 0.22
N ASN A 243 15.10 -18.94 -0.33
CA ASN A 243 14.63 -17.65 0.19
C ASN A 243 14.04 -17.79 1.61
N LEU A 244 13.33 -18.88 1.90
CA LEU A 244 12.83 -19.17 3.25
C LEU A 244 13.98 -19.37 4.24
N ARG A 245 15.01 -20.13 3.84
CA ARG A 245 16.22 -20.35 4.65
C ARG A 245 16.95 -19.04 4.96
N ARG A 246 17.11 -18.17 3.97
CA ARG A 246 17.72 -16.83 4.14
C ARG A 246 16.87 -15.90 4.98
N MET A 247 15.54 -15.95 4.82
CA MET A 247 14.64 -15.19 5.66
C MET A 247 14.78 -15.59 7.13
N ASP A 248 14.95 -16.89 7.42
CA ASP A 248 15.23 -17.37 8.78
C ASP A 248 16.57 -16.82 9.32
N GLU A 249 17.61 -16.76 8.49
CA GLU A 249 18.89 -16.12 8.86
C GLU A 249 18.73 -14.62 9.14
N CYS A 250 17.95 -13.90 8.32
CA CYS A 250 17.67 -12.47 8.53
C CYS A 250 16.83 -12.22 9.79
N ILE A 251 15.89 -13.11 10.12
CA ILE A 251 15.10 -13.01 11.37
C ILE A 251 16.04 -13.13 12.58
N ILE A 252 16.97 -14.09 12.56
CA ILE A 252 17.96 -14.26 13.63
C ILE A 252 18.86 -13.01 13.73
N ALA A 253 19.33 -12.48 12.60
CA ALA A 253 20.17 -11.27 12.59
C ALA A 253 19.44 -10.03 13.12
N ASP A 254 18.18 -9.78 12.72
CA ASP A 254 17.36 -8.67 13.22
C ASP A 254 17.11 -8.81 14.74
N HIS A 255 17.01 -10.04 15.25
CA HIS A 255 16.96 -10.29 16.69
C HIS A 255 18.29 -9.96 17.40
N GLU A 256 19.42 -10.46 16.90
CA GLU A 256 20.74 -10.21 17.51
C GLU A 256 21.14 -8.73 17.53
N GLU A 257 20.73 -7.95 16.53
CA GLU A 257 20.98 -6.50 16.50
C GLU A 257 20.21 -5.78 17.63
N ARG A 258 18.94 -6.16 17.85
CA ARG A 258 18.08 -5.58 18.90
C ARG A 258 18.48 -6.03 20.32
N ASP A 259 19.12 -7.18 20.46
CA ASP A 259 19.60 -7.70 21.75
C ASP A 259 20.57 -6.74 22.46
N ASN A 260 21.20 -5.82 21.74
CA ASN A 260 22.09 -4.81 22.32
C ASN A 260 21.34 -3.65 23.01
N GLU A 261 20.05 -3.47 22.77
CA GLU A 261 19.27 -2.33 23.27
C GLU A 261 18.20 -2.68 24.31
N VAL A 262 17.84 -3.96 24.47
CA VAL A 262 16.55 -4.33 25.07
C VAL A 262 16.66 -5.30 26.26
N ALA A 263 15.82 -5.09 27.29
CA ALA A 263 15.73 -5.92 28.49
C ALA A 263 15.30 -7.38 28.19
N ALA A 264 15.88 -8.33 28.95
CA ALA A 264 15.70 -9.79 28.84
C ALA A 264 14.24 -10.31 28.72
N GLU A 265 13.24 -9.52 29.11
CA GLU A 265 11.82 -9.87 28.94
C GLU A 265 11.36 -9.86 27.47
N GLN A 266 11.87 -8.95 26.64
CA GLN A 266 11.54 -8.96 25.21
C GLN A 266 12.28 -10.11 24.50
N MET A 267 13.46 -10.48 24.99
CA MET A 267 14.23 -11.61 24.46
C MET A 267 13.47 -12.95 24.57
N MET A 268 12.80 -13.22 25.70
CA MET A 268 11.95 -14.41 25.82
C MET A 268 10.77 -14.39 24.85
N LYS A 269 10.16 -13.23 24.64
CA LYS A 269 9.04 -13.05 23.69
C LYS A 269 9.50 -13.24 22.23
N LEU A 270 10.65 -12.69 21.86
CA LEU A 270 11.22 -12.85 20.52
C LEU A 270 11.69 -14.29 20.26
N SER A 271 12.21 -14.99 21.26
CA SER A 271 12.55 -16.41 21.15
C SER A 271 11.32 -17.30 20.91
N ALA A 272 10.21 -17.02 21.59
CA ALA A 272 8.95 -17.72 21.38
C ALA A 272 8.35 -17.43 20.00
N ILE A 273 8.43 -16.18 19.54
CA ILE A 273 8.13 -15.77 18.17
C ILE A 273 8.98 -16.57 17.18
N ALA A 274 10.31 -16.62 17.33
CA ALA A 274 11.19 -17.36 16.43
C ALA A 274 10.86 -18.86 16.35
N MET A 275 10.46 -19.47 17.47
CA MET A 275 10.00 -20.87 17.49
C MET A 275 8.65 -21.05 16.77
N ALA A 276 7.69 -20.15 16.98
CA ALA A 276 6.40 -20.17 16.29
C ALA A 276 6.59 -19.98 14.77
N MET A 277 7.46 -19.03 14.39
CA MET A 277 7.81 -18.71 13.00
C MET A 277 8.42 -19.90 12.27
N LYS A 278 9.28 -20.70 12.92
CA LYS A 278 10.01 -21.80 12.28
C LYS A 278 9.11 -22.83 11.59
N SER A 279 7.86 -22.97 12.03
CA SER A 279 6.95 -24.04 11.60
C SER A 279 6.00 -23.69 10.45
N ASP A 280 5.79 -22.40 10.12
CA ASP A 280 4.76 -21.96 9.17
C ASP A 280 5.34 -21.33 7.90
N ASN A 281 5.70 -22.19 6.94
CA ASN A 281 6.22 -21.75 5.64
C ASN A 281 5.19 -20.98 4.82
N ASP A 282 3.89 -21.25 4.99
CA ASP A 282 2.83 -20.56 4.25
C ASP A 282 2.74 -19.10 4.69
N LEU A 283 2.85 -18.83 6.00
CA LEU A 283 2.91 -17.47 6.53
C LEU A 283 4.17 -16.74 6.04
N LYS A 284 5.36 -17.35 6.16
CA LYS A 284 6.63 -16.76 5.66
C LYS A 284 6.55 -16.41 4.18
N LEU A 285 5.97 -17.29 3.38
CA LEU A 285 5.77 -17.06 1.95
C LEU A 285 4.90 -15.83 1.66
N GLN A 286 3.93 -15.51 2.52
CA GLN A 286 3.13 -14.28 2.36
C GLN A 286 4.00 -13.02 2.57
N PHE A 287 4.87 -13.01 3.57
CA PHE A 287 5.83 -11.92 3.81
C PHE A 287 6.83 -11.76 2.65
N LEU A 288 7.39 -12.88 2.17
CA LEU A 288 8.27 -12.86 1.00
C LEU A 288 7.54 -12.32 -0.24
N ARG A 289 6.28 -12.72 -0.47
CA ARG A 289 5.50 -12.23 -1.62
C ARG A 289 5.27 -10.72 -1.58
N VAL A 290 4.89 -10.16 -0.44
CA VAL A 290 4.65 -8.71 -0.34
C VAL A 290 5.94 -7.90 -0.51
N GLU A 291 7.08 -8.43 -0.05
CA GLU A 291 8.40 -7.81 -0.21
C GLU A 291 9.13 -8.23 -1.48
N LYS A 292 8.42 -8.79 -2.47
CA LYS A 292 8.97 -9.17 -3.78
C LYS A 292 10.19 -10.10 -3.68
N MET A 293 10.14 -11.03 -2.74
CA MET A 293 11.20 -12.00 -2.44
C MET A 293 12.50 -11.36 -1.93
N VAL A 294 12.45 -10.16 -1.37
CA VAL A 294 13.57 -9.56 -0.64
C VAL A 294 13.53 -10.07 0.80
N GLU A 295 14.45 -10.99 1.11
CA GLU A 295 14.44 -11.79 2.34
C GLU A 295 14.57 -10.94 3.60
N GLU A 296 15.48 -9.96 3.59
CA GLU A 296 15.73 -9.03 4.70
C GLU A 296 14.51 -8.18 5.04
N LYS A 297 13.85 -7.60 4.03
CA LYS A 297 12.63 -6.80 4.23
C LYS A 297 11.47 -7.66 4.72
N ALA A 298 11.34 -8.88 4.18
CA ALA A 298 10.30 -9.80 4.60
C ALA A 298 10.49 -10.20 6.07
N ALA A 299 11.72 -10.53 6.48
CA ALA A 299 12.10 -10.84 7.85
C ALA A 299 11.76 -9.68 8.80
N HIS A 300 12.24 -8.48 8.50
CA HIS A 300 11.97 -7.28 9.30
C HIS A 300 10.47 -6.98 9.44
N ARG A 301 9.72 -7.08 8.33
CA ARG A 301 8.26 -6.93 8.32
C ARG A 301 7.58 -7.97 9.22
N MET A 302 8.04 -9.23 9.17
CA MET A 302 7.49 -10.32 9.96
C MET A 302 7.76 -10.16 11.45
N VAL A 303 8.98 -9.77 11.84
CA VAL A 303 9.32 -9.45 13.25
C VAL A 303 8.41 -8.33 13.75
N THR A 304 8.29 -7.24 12.99
CA THR A 304 7.42 -6.10 13.34
C THR A 304 5.95 -6.51 13.50
N TYR A 305 5.46 -7.42 12.65
CA TYR A 305 4.11 -7.96 12.75
C TYR A 305 3.86 -8.68 14.08
N PHE A 306 4.77 -9.55 14.50
CA PHE A 306 4.62 -10.25 15.77
C PHE A 306 4.78 -9.32 16.97
N GLU A 307 5.69 -8.36 16.92
CA GLU A 307 5.86 -7.36 17.99
C GLU A 307 4.59 -6.53 18.21
N ILE A 308 3.97 -6.07 17.12
CA ILE A 308 2.72 -5.32 17.19
C ILE A 308 1.58 -6.23 17.67
N GLY A 309 1.51 -7.47 17.18
CA GLY A 309 0.54 -8.46 17.64
C GLY A 309 0.63 -8.73 19.14
N LEU A 310 1.83 -9.03 19.64
CA LEU A 310 2.10 -9.19 21.07
C LEU A 310 1.75 -7.95 21.89
N ARG A 311 2.07 -6.76 21.37
CA ARG A 311 1.75 -5.49 22.04
C ARG A 311 0.23 -5.26 22.14
N LEU A 312 -0.53 -5.67 21.12
CA LEU A 312 -1.98 -5.45 21.07
C LEU A 312 -2.75 -6.53 21.83
N PHE A 313 -2.37 -7.79 21.69
CA PHE A 313 -3.14 -8.95 22.16
C PHE A 313 -2.49 -9.70 23.32
N GLY A 314 -1.28 -9.32 23.71
CA GLY A 314 -0.53 -9.98 24.77
C GLY A 314 0.17 -11.28 24.30
N PRO A 315 0.73 -12.05 25.25
CA PRO A 315 1.48 -13.28 24.96
C PRO A 315 0.68 -14.34 24.18
N ASP A 316 -0.64 -14.38 24.38
CA ASP A 316 -1.51 -15.36 23.72
C ASP A 316 -1.60 -15.17 22.19
N PHE A 317 -1.04 -14.09 21.64
CA PHE A 317 -0.96 -13.87 20.19
C PHE A 317 -0.09 -14.91 19.49
N GLU A 318 0.95 -15.45 20.15
CA GLU A 318 1.94 -16.36 19.55
C GLU A 318 1.32 -17.64 18.98
N HIS A 319 0.18 -18.06 19.53
CA HIS A 319 -0.49 -19.28 19.13
C HIS A 319 -1.62 -19.06 18.10
N ARG A 320 -1.84 -17.81 17.65
CA ARG A 320 -2.98 -17.45 16.81
C ARG A 320 -2.58 -17.38 15.33
N ARG A 321 -3.11 -18.32 14.54
CA ARG A 321 -2.96 -18.31 13.06
C ARG A 321 -3.99 -17.42 12.36
N SER A 322 -5.19 -17.35 12.90
CA SER A 322 -6.23 -16.42 12.46
C SER A 322 -6.79 -15.67 13.65
N MET A 323 -7.15 -14.41 13.41
CA MET A 323 -7.79 -13.56 14.40
C MET A 323 -9.28 -13.86 14.39
N ALA A 324 -9.80 -14.42 15.49
CA ALA A 324 -11.22 -14.56 15.74
C ALA A 324 -11.86 -13.20 16.04
N LEU A 325 -13.18 -13.10 15.92
CA LEU A 325 -13.89 -11.91 16.42
C LEU A 325 -13.83 -11.84 17.96
N ASP A 326 -13.75 -12.98 18.63
CA ASP A 326 -13.68 -13.08 20.10
C ASP A 326 -12.37 -12.46 20.64
N ASP A 327 -11.33 -12.42 19.81
CA ASP A 327 -10.05 -11.79 20.14
C ASP A 327 -10.12 -10.26 20.26
N VAL A 328 -11.22 -9.69 19.79
CA VAL A 328 -11.53 -8.26 19.81
C VAL A 328 -12.89 -8.01 20.46
N GLU A 329 -13.32 -8.88 21.37
CA GLU A 329 -14.57 -8.73 22.12
C GLU A 329 -14.59 -7.44 22.94
N ASP A 330 -13.45 -7.05 23.51
CA ASP A 330 -13.23 -5.76 24.19
C ASP A 330 -13.39 -4.55 23.24
N CYS A 331 -13.36 -4.78 21.93
CA CYS A 331 -13.58 -3.79 20.88
C CYS A 331 -14.94 -3.95 20.17
N SER A 332 -15.84 -4.79 20.68
CA SER A 332 -17.12 -5.11 20.03
C SER A 332 -17.98 -3.87 19.73
N GLU A 333 -17.93 -2.86 20.59
CA GLU A 333 -18.65 -1.60 20.37
C GLU A 333 -18.09 -0.83 19.15
N LEU A 334 -16.77 -0.71 19.03
CA LEU A 334 -16.13 -0.06 17.87
C LEU A 334 -16.45 -0.79 16.55
N LEU A 335 -16.50 -2.13 16.61
CA LEU A 335 -16.89 -2.95 15.48
C LEU A 335 -18.35 -2.73 15.10
N ARG A 336 -19.28 -2.72 16.07
CA ARG A 336 -20.71 -2.46 15.83
C ARG A 336 -20.98 -1.10 15.20
N LEU A 337 -20.17 -0.09 15.54
CA LEU A 337 -20.25 1.25 14.94
C LEU A 337 -19.70 1.29 13.50
N GLY A 338 -19.12 0.19 13.02
CA GLY A 338 -18.52 0.10 11.70
C GLY A 338 -17.25 0.91 11.54
N LEU A 339 -16.42 0.99 12.59
CA LEU A 339 -15.12 1.65 12.55
C LEU A 339 -14.24 1.12 11.41
N ALA A 340 -14.17 -0.21 11.26
CA ALA A 340 -13.43 -0.84 10.17
C ALA A 340 -14.10 -2.14 9.73
N TYR A 341 -14.16 -2.38 8.43
CA TYR A 341 -14.65 -3.64 7.85
C TYR A 341 -14.15 -3.80 6.41
N VAL A 342 -14.31 -5.00 5.85
CA VAL A 342 -13.93 -5.29 4.46
C VAL A 342 -15.18 -5.34 3.60
N ALA A 343 -15.21 -4.54 2.53
CA ALA A 343 -16.32 -4.51 1.57
C ALA A 343 -16.57 -5.91 0.95
N PRO A 344 -17.79 -6.22 0.50
CA PRO A 344 -18.13 -7.56 0.02
C PRO A 344 -17.40 -7.93 -1.26
N TYR A 345 -17.18 -6.95 -2.15
CA TYR A 345 -16.57 -7.19 -3.44
C TYR A 345 -15.15 -6.61 -3.50
N GLU A 346 -14.41 -7.08 -4.49
CA GLU A 346 -13.14 -6.49 -4.89
C GLU A 346 -13.39 -5.30 -5.81
N ASP A 347 -12.38 -4.45 -5.97
CA ASP A 347 -12.37 -3.46 -7.03
C ASP A 347 -12.04 -4.07 -8.41
N ASN A 348 -12.09 -3.27 -9.47
CA ASN A 348 -11.83 -3.73 -10.84
C ASN A 348 -10.40 -4.24 -11.07
N PHE A 349 -9.49 -4.05 -10.10
CA PHE A 349 -8.12 -4.58 -10.12
C PHE A 349 -7.95 -5.82 -9.24
N GLY A 350 -9.05 -6.36 -8.71
CA GLY A 350 -9.07 -7.53 -7.83
C GLY A 350 -8.51 -7.26 -6.44
N ARG A 351 -8.46 -5.99 -6.00
CA ARG A 351 -7.96 -5.62 -4.67
C ARG A 351 -9.13 -5.61 -3.69
N SER A 352 -8.87 -5.99 -2.44
CA SER A 352 -9.87 -5.82 -1.38
C SER A 352 -10.01 -4.35 -0.99
N VAL A 353 -11.24 -3.92 -0.74
CA VAL A 353 -11.55 -2.55 -0.28
C VAL A 353 -11.81 -2.62 1.22
N LEU A 354 -10.90 -2.06 2.01
CA LEU A 354 -11.06 -1.89 3.46
C LEU A 354 -11.71 -0.53 3.70
N ILE A 355 -12.84 -0.51 4.39
CA ILE A 355 -13.53 0.72 4.76
C ILE A 355 -13.15 1.06 6.17
N TRP A 356 -12.62 2.27 6.37
CA TRP A 356 -12.32 2.84 7.66
C TRP A 356 -13.18 4.08 7.88
N ARG A 357 -14.13 4.02 8.81
CA ARG A 357 -15.00 5.14 9.12
C ARG A 357 -14.47 5.88 10.33
N GLN A 358 -14.27 7.18 10.21
CA GLN A 358 -14.02 7.98 11.39
C GLN A 358 -15.28 8.04 12.26
N ILE A 359 -15.20 7.51 13.48
CA ILE A 359 -16.21 7.74 14.49
C ILE A 359 -16.09 9.20 14.92
N VAL A 360 -17.19 9.93 14.79
CA VAL A 360 -17.24 11.32 15.22
C VAL A 360 -17.32 11.36 16.71
N VAL A 361 -16.42 12.16 17.26
CA VAL A 361 -16.41 12.51 18.65
C VAL A 361 -16.87 13.94 18.75
N ASP A 362 -18.15 14.12 19.10
CA ASP A 362 -18.65 15.43 19.49
C ASP A 362 -18.34 15.65 20.97
N ASP A 363 -17.82 16.83 21.30
CA ASP A 363 -17.54 17.23 22.69
C ASP A 363 -18.75 17.96 23.30
N GLU A 364 -19.75 18.35 22.50
CA GLU A 364 -20.96 19.05 22.95
C GLU A 364 -22.13 18.07 23.16
N GLU A 365 -22.75 18.12 24.34
CA GLU A 365 -23.87 17.25 24.77
C GLU A 365 -25.22 17.59 24.10
N GLU A 366 -25.23 18.16 22.89
CA GLU A 366 -26.48 18.46 22.20
C GLU A 366 -27.08 17.20 21.53
N GLU A 367 -28.16 16.71 22.16
CA GLU A 367 -29.15 15.73 21.70
C GLU A 367 -28.76 14.79 20.53
N VAL A 368 -28.14 13.68 20.93
CA VAL A 368 -28.39 12.28 20.52
C VAL A 368 -28.89 12.08 19.09
N ASN A 369 -27.95 12.02 18.15
CA ASN A 369 -28.08 11.13 17.00
C ASN A 369 -27.26 9.85 17.32
N ASP A 370 -27.87 8.67 17.22
CA ASP A 370 -27.33 7.36 17.66
C ASP A 370 -25.98 6.96 17.03
N ASN A 371 -25.46 7.76 16.10
CA ASN A 371 -24.22 7.50 15.36
C ASN A 371 -22.99 8.29 15.88
N TYR A 372 -23.10 9.02 16.99
CA TYR A 372 -22.02 9.85 17.55
C TYR A 372 -21.57 9.33 18.92
N ILE A 373 -20.26 9.22 19.14
CA ILE A 373 -19.70 8.82 20.45
C ILE A 373 -18.71 9.88 20.92
N SER A 374 -19.07 10.60 21.97
CA SER A 374 -18.20 11.62 22.58
C SER A 374 -16.90 11.02 23.14
N MET A 375 -15.84 11.83 23.28
CA MET A 375 -14.54 11.39 23.85
C MET A 375 -14.76 10.97 25.30
N ALA A 376 -15.69 11.65 25.98
CA ALA A 376 -16.15 11.29 27.31
C ALA A 376 -16.74 9.88 27.31
N ARG A 377 -17.61 9.53 26.36
CA ARG A 377 -18.17 8.18 26.24
C ARG A 377 -17.10 7.15 25.86
N LEU A 378 -16.20 7.44 24.92
CA LEU A 378 -15.06 6.53 24.64
C LEU A 378 -14.21 6.30 25.89
N SER A 379 -13.93 7.34 26.66
CA SER A 379 -13.18 7.25 27.91
C SER A 379 -13.96 6.49 29.00
N GLN A 380 -15.27 6.69 29.10
CA GLN A 380 -16.15 5.95 30.04
C GLN A 380 -16.21 4.47 29.68
N LEU A 381 -16.18 4.15 28.39
CA LEU A 381 -16.11 2.77 27.88
C LEU A 381 -14.70 2.18 27.99
N GLY A 382 -13.71 2.93 28.49
CA GLY A 382 -12.32 2.47 28.60
C GLY A 382 -11.63 2.28 27.24
N ILE A 383 -12.18 2.85 26.16
CA ILE A 383 -11.64 2.70 24.81
C ILE A 383 -10.35 3.52 24.68
N THR A 384 -9.26 2.80 24.43
CA THR A 384 -7.91 3.33 24.21
C THR A 384 -7.50 3.25 22.74
N LYS A 385 -6.37 3.89 22.38
CA LYS A 385 -5.77 3.79 21.03
C LYS A 385 -5.49 2.35 20.60
N ASN A 386 -5.19 1.46 21.55
CA ASN A 386 -4.96 0.05 21.25
C ASN A 386 -6.24 -0.63 20.74
N HIS A 387 -7.42 -0.24 21.22
CA HIS A 387 -8.69 -0.80 20.74
C HIS A 387 -8.93 -0.46 19.26
N PHE A 388 -8.66 0.79 18.84
CA PHE A 388 -8.73 1.16 17.43
C PHE A 388 -7.74 0.35 16.57
N ALA A 389 -6.53 0.12 17.07
CA ALA A 389 -5.53 -0.69 16.38
C ALA A 389 -5.93 -2.17 16.28
N LYS A 390 -6.52 -2.73 17.34
CA LYS A 390 -7.09 -4.08 17.34
C LYS A 390 -8.19 -4.23 16.28
N VAL A 391 -9.06 -3.23 16.14
CA VAL A 391 -10.12 -3.22 15.11
C VAL A 391 -9.54 -3.17 13.70
N MET A 392 -8.54 -2.30 13.45
CA MET A 392 -7.83 -2.28 12.18
C MET A 392 -7.15 -3.63 11.90
N TRP A 393 -6.47 -4.18 12.91
CA TRP A 393 -5.79 -5.47 12.82
C TRP A 393 -6.76 -6.59 12.42
N ASN A 394 -7.94 -6.64 13.05
CA ASN A 394 -8.99 -7.59 12.70
C ASN A 394 -9.47 -7.43 11.25
N ALA A 395 -9.68 -6.19 10.79
CA ALA A 395 -10.08 -5.91 9.40
C ALA A 395 -8.98 -6.31 8.39
N LEU A 396 -7.71 -6.06 8.70
CA LEU A 396 -6.57 -6.48 7.87
C LEU A 396 -6.45 -8.01 7.81
N HIS A 397 -6.64 -8.70 8.93
CA HIS A 397 -6.68 -10.16 8.96
C HIS A 397 -7.84 -10.74 8.15
N ALA A 398 -9.03 -10.14 8.25
CA ALA A 398 -10.16 -10.54 7.41
C ALA A 398 -9.86 -10.33 5.91
N ALA A 399 -9.11 -9.27 5.57
CA ALA A 399 -8.64 -9.08 4.20
C ALA A 399 -7.60 -10.14 3.80
N MET A 400 -6.70 -10.54 4.71
CA MET A 400 -5.68 -11.59 4.48
C MET A 400 -6.29 -12.96 4.16
N GLU A 401 -7.46 -13.27 4.68
CA GLU A 401 -8.17 -14.53 4.41
C GLU A 401 -8.54 -14.66 2.92
N ARG A 402 -8.77 -13.54 2.22
CA ARG A 402 -9.12 -13.50 0.80
C ARG A 402 -7.89 -13.77 -0.08
N SER A 403 -7.97 -14.79 -0.93
CA SER A 403 -6.88 -15.18 -1.84
C SER A 403 -6.50 -14.07 -2.83
N SER A 404 -7.49 -13.31 -3.31
CA SER A 404 -7.32 -12.14 -4.15
C SER A 404 -6.54 -11.02 -3.48
N CYS A 405 -6.85 -10.71 -2.21
CA CYS A 405 -6.13 -9.71 -1.42
C CYS A 405 -4.65 -10.06 -1.26
N ARG A 406 -4.33 -11.34 -1.02
CA ARG A 406 -2.93 -11.80 -0.94
C ARG A 406 -2.16 -11.60 -2.26
N LYS A 407 -2.85 -11.63 -3.40
CA LYS A 407 -2.24 -11.47 -4.73
C LYS A 407 -2.17 -10.01 -5.18
N ASN A 408 -3.28 -9.29 -5.07
CA ASN A 408 -3.46 -7.97 -5.66
C ASN A 408 -3.25 -6.85 -4.63
N GLY A 409 -3.36 -7.17 -3.35
CA GLY A 409 -3.29 -6.22 -2.26
C GLY A 409 -4.66 -5.66 -1.88
N PHE A 410 -4.62 -4.53 -1.19
CA PHE A 410 -5.82 -3.84 -0.72
C PHE A 410 -5.69 -2.32 -0.85
N VAL A 411 -6.85 -1.68 -0.85
CA VAL A 411 -7.01 -0.22 -0.76
C VAL A 411 -7.82 0.12 0.49
N ILE A 412 -7.56 1.29 1.08
CA ILE A 412 -8.32 1.80 2.22
C ILE A 412 -9.20 2.95 1.76
N LEU A 413 -10.50 2.89 2.02
CA LEU A 413 -11.42 4.00 1.89
C LEU A 413 -11.63 4.61 3.28
N PHE A 414 -11.04 5.78 3.52
CA PHE A 414 -11.05 6.47 4.80
C PHE A 414 -12.13 7.55 4.80
N ASP A 415 -13.29 7.25 5.37
CA ASP A 415 -14.46 8.13 5.45
C ASP A 415 -14.25 9.19 6.55
N ARG A 416 -14.01 10.44 6.12
CA ARG A 416 -13.89 11.66 6.94
C ARG A 416 -15.15 12.53 6.87
N THR A 417 -16.24 12.09 6.27
CA THR A 417 -17.39 12.96 5.97
C THR A 417 -18.01 13.62 7.20
N LYS A 418 -17.85 12.99 8.35
CA LYS A 418 -18.38 13.48 9.62
C LYS A 418 -17.30 14.00 10.59
N ALA A 419 -16.06 14.18 10.13
CA ALA A 419 -14.95 14.59 11.01
C ALA A 419 -15.18 16.02 11.56
N LEU A 420 -15.49 16.13 12.85
CA LEU A 420 -15.61 17.45 13.51
C LEU A 420 -14.24 18.12 13.71
N SER A 421 -14.33 19.43 13.93
CA SER A 421 -13.26 20.43 14.01
C SER A 421 -11.99 20.01 14.78
N SER A 422 -10.92 20.74 14.46
CA SER A 422 -9.51 20.53 14.73
C SER A 422 -9.01 20.36 16.19
N SER A 423 -9.85 20.00 17.17
CA SER A 423 -9.48 19.91 18.59
C SER A 423 -8.67 18.65 18.96
N ASN A 424 -8.73 17.56 18.18
CA ASN A 424 -8.07 16.28 18.52
C ASN A 424 -6.73 15.98 17.78
N ARG A 425 -5.98 17.01 17.36
CA ARG A 425 -4.74 16.88 16.55
C ARG A 425 -3.69 15.94 17.14
N ALA A 426 -3.29 16.12 18.40
CA ALA A 426 -2.18 15.37 19.00
C ALA A 426 -2.49 13.87 19.15
N LYS A 427 -3.76 13.52 19.41
CA LYS A 427 -4.18 12.12 19.53
C LYS A 427 -4.17 11.43 18.16
N PHE A 428 -4.57 12.13 17.11
CA PHE A 428 -4.55 11.61 15.74
C PHE A 428 -3.14 11.25 15.27
N HIS A 429 -2.11 12.03 15.62
CA HIS A 429 -0.71 11.74 15.22
C HIS A 429 -0.26 10.34 15.60
N SER A 430 -0.33 10.04 16.89
CA SER A 430 0.09 8.76 17.43
C SER A 430 -0.76 7.61 16.90
N PHE A 431 -2.02 7.90 16.55
CA PHE A 431 -2.90 6.93 15.95
C PHE A 431 -2.54 6.67 14.48
N ALA A 432 -2.28 7.71 13.70
CA ALA A 432 -1.84 7.60 12.32
C ALA A 432 -0.51 6.83 12.21
N GLN A 433 0.45 7.11 13.11
CA GLN A 433 1.69 6.32 13.24
C GLN A 433 1.40 4.84 13.45
N LEU A 434 0.51 4.54 14.38
CA LEU A 434 0.12 3.16 14.65
C LEU A 434 -0.51 2.52 13.40
N ILE A 435 -1.46 3.17 12.73
CA ILE A 435 -2.05 2.66 11.48
C ILE A 435 -0.99 2.40 10.41
N VAL A 436 0.00 3.27 10.24
CA VAL A 436 1.13 3.04 9.31
C VAL A 436 1.84 1.76 9.65
N SER A 437 2.21 1.60 10.93
CA SER A 437 2.90 0.41 11.41
C SER A 437 2.06 -0.84 11.17
N LEU A 438 0.75 -0.81 11.42
CA LEU A 438 -0.16 -1.94 11.15
C LEU A 438 -0.16 -2.30 9.64
N VAL A 439 -0.37 -1.30 8.78
CA VAL A 439 -0.45 -1.50 7.32
C VAL A 439 0.87 -2.00 6.74
N ASN A 440 2.00 -1.56 7.30
CA ASN A 440 3.32 -1.95 6.82
C ASN A 440 3.81 -3.27 7.41
N CYS A 441 3.27 -3.73 8.54
CA CYS A 441 3.70 -5.00 9.14
C CYS A 441 2.91 -6.21 8.61
N VAL A 442 1.64 -6.06 8.22
CA VAL A 442 0.88 -7.21 7.71
C VAL A 442 1.44 -7.72 6.37
N PRO A 443 1.35 -9.03 6.07
CA PRO A 443 1.85 -9.60 4.82
C PRO A 443 0.89 -9.34 3.64
N LEU A 444 0.41 -8.10 3.52
CA LEU A 444 -0.47 -7.62 2.44
C LEU A 444 0.14 -6.43 1.72
N SER A 445 -0.05 -6.40 0.39
CA SER A 445 0.35 -5.28 -0.43
C SER A 445 -0.61 -4.10 -0.26
N PHE A 446 -0.21 -3.07 0.47
CA PHE A 446 -0.95 -1.81 0.51
C PHE A 446 -0.80 -1.03 -0.80
N ARG A 447 -1.92 -0.72 -1.47
CA ARG A 447 -1.93 -0.10 -2.80
C ARG A 447 -2.27 1.39 -2.76
N ALA A 448 -3.34 1.76 -2.06
CA ALA A 448 -3.79 3.14 -1.98
C ALA A 448 -4.63 3.40 -0.73
N VAL A 449 -4.68 4.65 -0.29
CA VAL A 449 -5.65 5.18 0.67
C VAL A 449 -6.39 6.36 0.04
N HIS A 450 -7.71 6.30 0.10
CA HIS A 450 -8.63 7.31 -0.40
C HIS A 450 -9.24 8.01 0.81
N TYR A 451 -8.82 9.25 1.08
CA TYR A 451 -9.45 10.10 2.08
C TYR A 451 -10.67 10.76 1.47
N VAL A 452 -11.84 10.50 2.03
CA VAL A 452 -13.11 11.05 1.55
C VAL A 452 -13.62 12.08 2.52
N PHE A 453 -13.60 13.35 2.12
CA PHE A 453 -14.18 14.45 2.88
C PHE A 453 -15.61 14.73 2.40
N GLY A 454 -16.47 15.17 3.32
CA GLY A 454 -17.83 15.59 2.96
C GLY A 454 -17.84 16.91 2.18
N PRO A 455 -18.89 17.18 1.39
CA PRO A 455 -18.97 18.36 0.50
C PRO A 455 -18.92 19.69 1.25
N ASN A 456 -19.20 19.68 2.56
CA ASN A 456 -19.17 20.86 3.41
C ASN A 456 -17.78 21.20 3.95
N HIS A 457 -16.77 20.36 3.73
CA HIS A 457 -15.40 20.67 4.15
C HIS A 457 -14.76 21.65 3.19
N SER A 458 -14.25 22.78 3.70
CA SER A 458 -13.49 23.68 2.85
C SER A 458 -12.13 23.07 2.50
N TRP A 459 -11.64 23.31 1.29
CA TRP A 459 -10.26 22.96 0.89
C TRP A 459 -9.22 23.50 1.87
N ARG A 460 -9.51 24.65 2.49
CA ARG A 460 -8.67 25.24 3.52
C ARG A 460 -8.59 24.36 4.76
N ASP A 461 -9.70 23.79 5.23
CA ASP A 461 -9.71 22.87 6.38
C ASP A 461 -8.95 21.58 6.08
N ILE A 462 -8.98 21.14 4.81
CA ILE A 462 -8.30 19.93 4.36
C ILE A 462 -6.79 20.16 4.22
N ILE A 463 -6.35 21.22 3.54
CA ILE A 463 -4.92 21.53 3.35
C ILE A 463 -4.27 21.95 4.68
N LEU A 464 -5.02 22.65 5.54
CA LEU A 464 -4.59 22.97 6.90
C LEU A 464 -4.79 21.80 7.86
N SER A 465 -5.42 20.69 7.43
CA SER A 465 -5.46 19.49 8.24
C SER A 465 -4.02 19.05 8.47
N TRP A 466 -3.59 19.21 9.72
CA TRP A 466 -2.26 18.83 10.15
C TRP A 466 -2.00 17.34 9.90
N GLU A 467 -3.07 16.55 9.86
CA GLU A 467 -3.08 15.16 9.45
C GLU A 467 -2.40 14.96 8.10
N LEU A 468 -2.80 15.62 7.01
CA LEU A 468 -2.14 15.44 5.71
C LEU A 468 -0.65 15.84 5.72
N ARG A 469 -0.25 16.82 6.54
CA ARG A 469 1.16 17.19 6.71
C ARG A 469 1.96 16.15 7.48
N VAL A 470 1.37 15.62 8.55
CA VAL A 470 1.93 14.53 9.34
C VAL A 470 2.02 13.27 8.52
N LEU A 471 0.97 12.93 7.77
CA LEU A 471 0.95 11.81 6.85
C LEU A 471 2.06 12.00 5.81
N GLY A 472 2.22 13.20 5.24
CA GLY A 472 3.31 13.51 4.32
C GLY A 472 4.73 13.42 4.92
N GLY A 473 4.89 13.70 6.21
CA GLY A 473 6.18 13.62 6.91
C GLY A 473 6.53 12.19 7.36
N ILE A 474 5.57 11.49 7.95
CA ILE A 474 5.75 10.13 8.50
C ILE A 474 5.78 9.09 7.40
N PHE A 475 4.95 9.26 6.38
CA PHE A 475 4.73 8.20 5.41
C PHE A 475 5.75 8.22 4.25
N GLY A 476 6.70 9.16 4.28
CA GLY A 476 7.73 9.32 3.27
C GLY A 476 7.17 9.56 1.86
N ILE A 477 8.06 9.51 0.86
CA ILE A 477 7.72 9.74 -0.55
C ILE A 477 6.77 8.65 -1.09
N LEU A 478 6.93 7.41 -0.62
CA LEU A 478 6.21 6.24 -1.15
C LEU A 478 4.70 6.30 -0.91
N MET A 479 4.26 6.81 0.24
CA MET A 479 2.82 6.89 0.53
C MET A 479 2.20 8.18 0.01
N LYS A 480 2.99 9.23 -0.25
CA LYS A 480 2.49 10.40 -0.99
C LYS A 480 1.94 9.98 -2.36
N GLN A 481 2.58 9.02 -3.01
CA GLN A 481 2.12 8.47 -4.30
C GLN A 481 0.89 7.55 -4.18
N LYS A 482 0.57 7.07 -2.97
CA LYS A 482 -0.54 6.14 -2.70
C LYS A 482 -1.71 6.81 -2.00
N THR A 483 -1.63 8.10 -1.72
CA THR A 483 -2.67 8.85 -1.00
C THR A 483 -3.46 9.68 -2.00
N VAL A 484 -4.76 9.46 -2.03
CA VAL A 484 -5.71 10.24 -2.84
C VAL A 484 -6.67 10.93 -1.88
N VAL A 485 -6.95 12.20 -2.13
CA VAL A 485 -7.87 13.01 -1.33
C VAL A 485 -9.04 13.42 -2.22
N HIS A 486 -10.25 13.13 -1.76
CA HIS A 486 -11.50 13.44 -2.44
C HIS A 486 -12.27 14.50 -1.65
N VAL A 487 -12.69 15.56 -2.36
CA VAL A 487 -13.41 16.73 -1.81
C VAL A 487 -14.62 17.08 -2.70
N GLU A 488 -14.88 16.27 -3.71
CA GLU A 488 -15.99 16.44 -4.64
C GLU A 488 -17.37 16.11 -4.01
N SER A 489 -18.44 16.34 -4.79
CA SER A 489 -19.80 15.89 -4.44
C SER A 489 -19.84 14.37 -4.28
N PHE A 490 -20.85 13.81 -3.61
CA PHE A 490 -20.94 12.36 -3.47
C PHE A 490 -21.16 11.64 -4.81
N GLU A 491 -21.88 12.26 -5.73
CA GLU A 491 -22.07 11.76 -7.09
C GLU A 491 -20.73 11.70 -7.85
N ASP A 492 -19.97 12.80 -7.81
CA ASP A 492 -18.65 12.87 -8.44
C ASP A 492 -17.65 11.93 -7.77
N LEU A 493 -17.72 11.77 -6.45
CA LEU A 493 -16.87 10.86 -5.69
C LEU A 493 -17.07 9.42 -6.17
N VAL A 494 -18.32 8.96 -6.25
CA VAL A 494 -18.64 7.60 -6.71
C VAL A 494 -18.20 7.39 -8.15
N LEU A 495 -18.45 8.39 -9.02
CA LEU A 495 -18.00 8.35 -10.41
C LEU A 495 -16.48 8.27 -10.51
N ASN A 496 -15.76 9.10 -9.76
CA ASN A 496 -14.30 9.17 -9.77
C ASN A 496 -13.67 7.90 -9.19
N LEU A 497 -14.16 7.42 -8.04
CA LEU A 497 -13.72 6.15 -7.44
C LEU A 497 -13.96 4.96 -8.40
N GLY A 498 -15.09 4.92 -9.10
CA GLY A 498 -15.40 3.88 -10.07
C GLY A 498 -14.53 3.94 -11.33
N VAL A 499 -14.44 5.10 -11.97
CA VAL A 499 -13.77 5.27 -13.26
C VAL A 499 -12.25 5.32 -13.13
N ALA A 500 -11.72 6.13 -12.22
CA ALA A 500 -10.27 6.33 -12.10
C ALA A 500 -9.60 5.24 -11.25
N TYR A 501 -10.30 4.71 -10.24
CA TYR A 501 -9.70 3.82 -9.24
C TYR A 501 -10.29 2.42 -9.21
N GLY A 502 -11.33 2.16 -10.01
CA GLY A 502 -11.96 0.85 -10.14
C GLY A 502 -12.82 0.43 -8.96
N ILE A 503 -13.09 1.31 -7.98
CA ILE A 503 -13.89 1.01 -6.80
C ILE A 503 -15.37 1.18 -7.16
N SER A 504 -16.06 0.07 -7.42
CA SER A 504 -17.49 0.06 -7.74
C SER A 504 -18.34 0.68 -6.63
N SER A 505 -19.49 1.29 -7.00
CA SER A 505 -20.47 1.83 -6.05
C SER A 505 -20.93 0.80 -5.01
N ASN A 506 -20.94 -0.50 -5.36
CA ASN A 506 -21.30 -1.59 -4.45
C ASN A 506 -20.29 -1.81 -3.32
N ASN A 507 -19.10 -1.21 -3.41
CA ASN A 507 -18.08 -1.21 -2.36
C ASN A 507 -17.98 0.13 -1.64
N ILE A 508 -18.82 1.11 -1.99
CA ILE A 508 -18.83 2.44 -1.39
C ILE A 508 -20.04 2.53 -0.47
N PRO A 509 -19.88 2.86 0.83
CA PRO A 509 -20.99 3.05 1.76
C PRO A 509 -22.06 4.00 1.20
N ALA A 510 -23.34 3.72 1.48
CA ALA A 510 -24.44 4.63 1.17
C ALA A 510 -24.24 6.03 1.77
N THR A 511 -23.53 6.13 2.90
CA THR A 511 -23.15 7.41 3.53
C THR A 511 -22.20 8.27 2.69
N LEU A 512 -21.57 7.67 1.67
CA LEU A 512 -20.68 8.32 0.70
C LEU A 512 -21.30 8.39 -0.70
N GLY A 513 -22.61 8.16 -0.84
CA GLY A 513 -23.32 8.13 -2.12
C GLY A 513 -23.25 6.79 -2.87
N GLY A 514 -22.59 5.77 -2.31
CA GLY A 514 -22.53 4.45 -2.92
C GLY A 514 -23.78 3.61 -2.70
N SER A 515 -23.71 2.33 -3.09
CA SER A 515 -24.80 1.35 -2.96
C SER A 515 -24.52 0.27 -1.91
N LEU A 516 -23.41 0.35 -1.18
CA LEU A 516 -23.15 -0.58 -0.09
C LEU A 516 -24.08 -0.29 1.09
N ASP A 517 -24.89 -1.30 1.41
CA ASP A 517 -25.89 -1.27 2.48
C ASP A 517 -25.27 -0.86 3.82
N SER A 518 -25.94 0.06 4.54
CA SER A 518 -25.57 0.44 5.90
C SER A 518 -25.56 -0.75 6.88
N GLU A 519 -26.39 -1.76 6.63
CA GLU A 519 -26.45 -2.97 7.46
C GLU A 519 -25.32 -3.97 7.15
N TYR A 520 -24.60 -3.80 6.03
CA TYR A 520 -23.56 -4.73 5.62
C TYR A 520 -22.48 -4.90 6.68
N CYS A 521 -22.14 -3.86 7.45
CA CYS A 521 -21.19 -4.00 8.54
C CYS A 521 -21.65 -5.04 9.59
N GLY A 522 -22.94 -5.03 9.95
CA GLY A 522 -23.52 -6.02 10.86
C GLY A 522 -23.51 -7.44 10.27
N GLN A 523 -23.79 -7.56 8.96
CA GLN A 523 -23.71 -8.83 8.24
C GLN A 523 -22.27 -9.37 8.20
N TRP A 524 -21.29 -8.48 7.95
CA TRP A 524 -19.87 -8.80 7.98
C TRP A 524 -19.41 -9.26 9.37
N LEU A 525 -19.85 -8.60 10.44
CA LEU A 525 -19.55 -9.06 11.81
C LEU A 525 -20.19 -10.42 12.12
N THR A 526 -21.41 -10.64 11.65
CA THR A 526 -22.12 -11.91 11.86
C THR A 526 -21.42 -13.05 11.13
N SER A 527 -21.00 -12.83 9.88
CA SER A 527 -20.24 -13.85 9.13
C SER A 527 -18.89 -14.16 9.79
N ARG A 528 -18.23 -13.16 10.38
CA ARG A 528 -16.98 -13.35 11.13
C ARG A 528 -17.15 -14.16 12.42
N ARG A 529 -18.33 -14.13 13.05
CA ARG A 529 -18.65 -15.00 14.22
C ARG A 529 -18.86 -16.46 13.81
N GLY A 530 -19.50 -16.68 12.66
CA GLY A 530 -19.86 -18.02 12.17
C GLY A 530 -18.68 -18.85 11.65
N ILE A 531 -17.51 -18.25 11.42
CA ILE A 531 -16.32 -18.97 10.92
C ILE A 531 -15.67 -19.84 12.03
N ASN A 532 -16.01 -19.62 13.30
CA ASN A 532 -15.41 -20.32 14.44
C ASN A 532 -16.26 -21.45 15.05
N THR A 533 -17.40 -21.77 14.44
CA THR A 533 -18.25 -22.93 14.78
C THR A 533 -18.17 -23.97 13.68
#